data_AF-A0A9Q5HUM3-F1
#
_entry.id   AF-A0A9Q5HUM3-F1
#
_cell.length_a   1.000
_cell.length_b   1.000
_cell.length_c   1.000
_cell.angle_alpha   90.00
_cell.angle_beta   90.00
_cell.angle_gamma   90.00
#
_symmetry.space_group_name_H-M   'P 1'
#
loop_
_entity.id
_entity.type
_entity.pdbx_description
1 polymer ?
#
loop_
_entity_poly.entity_id
_entity_poly.type
_entity_poly.pdbx_seq_one_letter_code
_entity_poly.pdbx_strand_id
1 'polypeptide(L)'
;MGQSPSIPSEHARLIFSSNSLRNARIECDALGLHYQLSTPTEGIKNQRMTSITRWDPRQEKDVLIAEWERKFFGRDRIRMVSNNNNQLISEGYKSEDGFVVVHDLLQRTYGLPGGVRVNRTFTANNGRRYTWKARHTSLKLYEEGSQVPTAEYGGRYCLINKRKAHIRLAPGCDEILDYLVVTCVITERKRRDAKRRRRSNSGGGD
;
A
#
# COMPACT_ATOMS: atom_id res chain seq x y z
N MET A 1 -19.07 17.84 12.99
CA MET A 1 -17.88 17.10 12.51
C MET A 1 -17.81 15.77 13.27
N GLY A 2 -18.19 14.65 12.65
CA GLY A 2 -18.11 13.34 13.30
C GLY A 2 -16.67 12.82 13.33
N GLN A 3 -16.20 12.37 14.49
CA GLN A 3 -14.90 11.68 14.57
C GLN A 3 -14.97 10.41 13.72
N SER A 4 -14.01 10.23 12.81
CA SER A 4 -13.95 9.00 12.01
C SER A 4 -13.53 7.84 12.91
N PRO A 5 -14.23 6.69 12.90
CA PRO A 5 -13.94 5.55 13.77
C PRO A 5 -12.44 5.18 13.73
N SER A 6 -11.83 5.00 14.89
CA SER A 6 -10.48 4.48 15.05
C SER A 6 -10.49 2.97 15.24
N ILE A 7 -9.33 2.33 15.14
CA ILE A 7 -9.20 0.91 15.47
C ILE A 7 -9.55 0.74 16.97
N PRO A 8 -10.52 -0.11 17.34
CA PRO A 8 -10.98 -0.24 18.73
C PRO A 8 -9.95 -0.88 19.66
N SER A 9 -9.16 -1.81 19.13
CA SER A 9 -8.06 -2.50 19.83
C SER A 9 -6.91 -2.68 18.85
N GLU A 10 -5.78 -2.02 19.12
CA GLU A 10 -4.57 -2.19 18.30
C GLU A 10 -3.92 -3.53 18.64
N HIS A 11 -3.98 -4.46 17.69
CA HIS A 11 -3.36 -5.79 17.84
C HIS A 11 -1.85 -5.72 17.62
N ALA A 12 -1.44 -5.00 16.58
CA ALA A 12 -0.04 -4.90 16.20
C ALA A 12 0.25 -3.60 15.44
N ARG A 13 1.55 -3.25 15.38
CA ARG A 13 2.05 -2.09 14.67
C ARG A 13 3.23 -2.47 13.78
N LEU A 14 3.06 -2.24 12.48
CA LEU A 14 4.13 -2.32 11.48
C LEU A 14 4.79 -0.95 11.38
N ILE A 15 6.08 -0.86 11.71
CA ILE A 15 6.85 0.39 11.79
C ILE A 15 7.77 0.48 10.57
N PHE A 16 7.72 1.61 9.86
CA PHE A 16 8.62 1.88 8.76
C PHE A 16 9.97 2.38 9.30
N SER A 17 11.07 1.81 8.81
CA SER A 17 12.43 2.25 9.17
C SER A 17 12.72 3.69 8.75
N SER A 18 12.10 4.15 7.65
CA SER A 18 12.19 5.52 7.15
C SER A 18 10.83 6.03 6.66
N ASN A 19 10.72 7.33 6.37
CA ASN A 19 9.55 7.87 5.69
C ASN A 19 9.58 7.62 4.17
N SER A 20 10.59 6.94 3.65
CA SER A 20 10.67 6.61 2.24
C SER A 20 9.76 5.42 1.92
N LEU A 21 9.13 5.44 0.74
CA LEU A 21 8.47 4.26 0.14
C LEU A 21 9.36 3.64 -0.95
N ARG A 22 10.67 3.83 -0.80
CA ARG A 22 11.74 3.33 -1.65
C ARG A 22 12.86 2.94 -0.71
N ASN A 23 13.36 1.71 -0.79
CA ASN A 23 14.48 1.26 0.05
C ASN A 23 14.16 1.48 1.54
N ALA A 24 13.09 0.84 2.01
CA ALA A 24 12.60 0.96 3.38
C ALA A 24 12.22 -0.42 3.92
N ARG A 25 12.38 -0.60 5.23
CA ARG A 25 11.93 -1.79 5.95
C ARG A 25 10.64 -1.49 6.70
N ILE A 26 9.77 -2.48 6.82
CA ILE A 26 8.53 -2.39 7.58
C ILE A 26 8.54 -3.57 8.54
N GLU A 27 8.57 -3.31 9.84
CA GLU A 27 8.86 -4.32 10.86
C GLU A 27 7.81 -4.31 11.96
N CYS A 28 7.45 -5.49 12.47
CA CYS A 28 6.67 -5.65 13.69
C CYS A 28 7.32 -6.75 14.53
N ASP A 29 8.18 -6.35 15.46
CA ASP A 29 8.95 -7.27 16.30
C ASP A 29 8.04 -8.19 17.13
N ALA A 30 6.91 -7.67 17.60
CA ALA A 30 5.93 -8.43 18.40
C ALA A 30 5.34 -9.62 17.63
N LEU A 31 5.28 -9.55 16.29
CA LEU A 31 4.78 -10.62 15.43
C LEU A 31 5.89 -11.29 14.61
N GLY A 32 7.17 -10.92 14.80
CA GLY A 32 8.29 -11.40 13.98
C GLY A 32 8.15 -11.08 12.49
N LEU A 33 7.41 -10.02 12.13
CA LEU A 33 7.15 -9.65 10.74
C LEU A 33 8.21 -8.66 10.25
N HIS A 34 8.92 -9.02 9.19
CA HIS A 34 9.90 -8.14 8.55
C HIS A 34 9.66 -8.09 7.05
N TYR A 35 9.38 -6.90 6.53
CA TYR A 35 9.23 -6.63 5.11
C TYR A 35 10.31 -5.68 4.63
N GLN A 36 10.73 -5.85 3.38
CA GLN A 36 11.68 -4.97 2.72
C GLN A 36 11.14 -4.48 1.38
N LEU A 37 11.16 -3.16 1.20
CA LEU A 37 10.87 -2.48 -0.05
C LEU A 37 12.18 -2.14 -0.75
N SER A 38 12.45 -2.72 -1.90
CA SER A 38 13.65 -2.48 -2.69
C SER A 38 13.28 -1.84 -4.03
N THR A 39 13.80 -0.65 -4.31
CA THR A 39 13.72 0.02 -5.61
C THR A 39 15.15 0.30 -6.08
N PRO A 40 15.64 -0.34 -7.15
CA PRO A 40 16.92 0.00 -7.75
C PRO A 40 17.02 1.50 -8.03
N THR A 41 18.11 2.11 -7.60
CA THR A 41 18.41 3.53 -7.83
C THR A 41 19.17 3.75 -9.13
N GLU A 42 19.79 2.70 -9.65
CA GLU A 42 20.57 2.68 -10.89
C GLU A 42 19.64 2.23 -12.03
N GLY A 43 19.55 3.04 -13.09
CA GLY A 43 18.70 2.76 -14.25
C GLY A 43 18.00 3.99 -14.85
N ILE A 44 17.52 3.83 -16.09
CA ILE A 44 16.76 4.86 -16.81
C ILE A 44 15.54 5.25 -15.96
N LYS A 45 15.32 6.56 -15.75
CA LYS A 45 14.23 7.10 -14.90
C LYS A 45 12.82 6.58 -15.24
N ASN A 46 12.66 5.98 -16.41
CA ASN A 46 11.39 5.70 -17.09
C ASN A 46 10.69 4.41 -16.61
N GLN A 47 11.43 3.46 -16.02
CA GLN A 47 10.87 2.21 -15.50
C GLN A 47 11.50 1.91 -14.13
N ARG A 48 10.69 2.01 -13.07
CA ARG A 48 11.16 1.78 -11.69
C ARG A 48 10.42 0.59 -11.10
N MET A 49 11.04 -0.58 -11.14
CA MET A 49 10.57 -1.75 -10.43
C MET A 49 10.77 -1.58 -8.92
N THR A 50 9.76 -1.96 -8.13
CA THR A 50 9.85 -2.04 -6.67
C THR A 50 9.52 -3.45 -6.25
N SER A 51 10.49 -4.17 -5.71
CA SER A 51 10.28 -5.50 -5.15
C SER A 51 9.92 -5.37 -3.67
N ILE A 52 8.94 -6.16 -3.23
CA ILE A 52 8.46 -6.22 -1.86
C ILE A 52 8.69 -7.65 -1.39
N THR A 53 9.60 -7.83 -0.44
CA THR A 53 9.93 -9.13 0.15
C THR A 53 9.51 -9.19 1.61
N ARG A 54 9.30 -10.39 2.13
CA ARG A 54 9.07 -10.68 3.55
C ARG A 54 10.05 -11.76 4.00
N TRP A 55 10.63 -11.56 5.17
CA TRP A 55 11.44 -12.57 5.83
C TRP A 55 10.59 -13.80 6.17
N ASP A 56 10.99 -14.97 5.66
CA ASP A 56 10.40 -16.25 6.06
C ASP A 56 11.34 -16.93 7.06
N PRO A 57 10.99 -17.01 8.35
CA PRO A 57 11.83 -17.63 9.35
C PRO A 57 12.02 -19.14 9.12
N ARG A 58 11.13 -19.80 8.36
CA ARG A 58 11.27 -21.24 8.05
C ARG A 58 12.34 -21.52 6.99
N GLN A 59 12.52 -20.56 6.08
CA GLN A 59 13.47 -20.68 4.97
C GLN A 59 14.74 -19.85 5.20
N GLU A 60 14.81 -19.12 6.32
CA GLU A 60 15.88 -18.19 6.69
C GLU A 60 16.28 -17.25 5.53
N LYS A 61 15.27 -16.77 4.80
CA LYS A 61 15.49 -15.88 3.65
C LYS A 61 14.31 -14.94 3.41
N ASP A 62 14.60 -13.87 2.69
CA ASP A 62 13.59 -12.99 2.13
C ASP A 62 12.87 -13.68 0.96
N VAL A 63 11.55 -13.78 1.06
CA VAL A 63 10.66 -14.30 0.02
C VAL A 63 9.98 -13.13 -0.69
N LEU A 64 10.00 -13.15 -2.03
CA LEU A 64 9.31 -12.15 -2.85
C LEU A 64 7.80 -12.31 -2.71
N ILE A 65 7.11 -11.21 -2.41
CA ILE A 65 5.66 -11.16 -2.23
C ILE A 65 5.00 -10.38 -3.36
N ALA A 66 5.65 -9.31 -3.83
CA ALA A 66 5.12 -8.51 -4.91
C ALA A 66 6.20 -7.75 -5.65
N GLU A 67 5.91 -7.46 -6.92
CA GLU A 67 6.70 -6.56 -7.74
C GLU A 67 5.80 -5.49 -8.32
N TRP A 68 6.21 -4.24 -8.13
CA TRP A 68 5.48 -3.08 -8.59
C TRP A 68 6.29 -2.31 -9.63
N GLU A 69 5.87 -2.45 -10.88
CA GLU A 69 6.43 -1.75 -12.03
C GLU A 69 5.76 -0.38 -12.17
N ARG A 70 6.55 0.68 -11.94
CA ARG A 70 6.10 2.05 -12.17
C ARG A 70 6.61 2.54 -13.51
N LYS A 71 5.69 3.01 -14.34
CA LYS A 71 6.02 3.59 -15.64
C LYS A 71 5.91 5.11 -15.58
N PHE A 72 6.80 5.81 -16.29
CA PHE A 72 6.70 7.26 -16.43
C PHE A 72 5.52 7.65 -17.36
N PHE A 73 5.32 6.88 -18.44
CA PHE A 73 4.15 6.94 -19.31
C PHE A 73 3.35 5.63 -19.24
N GLY A 74 2.02 5.74 -19.24
CA GLY A 74 1.12 4.60 -19.15
C GLY A 74 0.71 4.26 -17.72
N ARG A 75 0.18 3.04 -17.53
CA ARG A 75 -0.36 2.57 -16.26
C ARG A 75 0.67 1.72 -15.52
N ASP A 76 0.80 1.95 -14.22
CA ASP A 76 1.58 1.08 -13.33
C ASP A 76 1.05 -0.35 -13.39
N ARG A 77 1.96 -1.32 -13.29
CA ARG A 77 1.63 -2.75 -13.24
C ARG A 77 2.16 -3.38 -11.97
N ILE A 78 1.50 -4.40 -11.48
CA ILE A 78 1.87 -5.12 -10.27
C ILE A 78 1.70 -6.62 -10.47
N ARG A 79 2.63 -7.39 -9.92
CA ARG A 79 2.54 -8.83 -9.78
C ARG A 79 2.55 -9.18 -8.30
N MET A 80 1.53 -9.90 -7.84
CA MET A 80 1.53 -10.52 -6.51
C MET A 80 2.07 -11.94 -6.66
N VAL A 81 3.12 -12.26 -5.92
CA VAL A 81 3.70 -13.60 -5.81
C VAL A 81 3.00 -14.28 -4.64
N SER A 82 1.75 -14.69 -4.85
CA SER A 82 1.00 -15.47 -3.86
C SER A 82 1.28 -16.95 -4.08
N ASN A 83 1.53 -17.70 -3.00
CA ASN A 83 1.71 -19.16 -3.07
C ASN A 83 0.48 -19.88 -3.64
N ASN A 84 -0.69 -19.24 -3.64
CA ASN A 84 -1.88 -19.72 -4.35
C ASN A 84 -2.02 -19.00 -5.69
N ASN A 85 -1.22 -19.44 -6.65
CA ASN A 85 -1.43 -19.19 -8.07
C ASN A 85 -2.83 -19.69 -8.48
N ASN A 86 -3.90 -18.87 -8.40
CA ASN A 86 -4.89 -18.79 -9.48
C ASN A 86 -6.17 -17.95 -9.27
N GLN A 87 -6.54 -17.48 -8.08
CA GLN A 87 -7.87 -16.86 -7.91
C GLN A 87 -7.79 -15.35 -7.69
N LEU A 88 -8.62 -14.62 -8.44
CA LEU A 88 -8.79 -13.15 -8.46
C LEU A 88 -7.89 -12.38 -9.42
N ILE A 89 -7.74 -12.88 -10.65
CA ILE A 89 -7.66 -11.98 -11.81
C ILE A 89 -9.00 -12.13 -12.52
N SER A 90 -9.79 -11.05 -12.53
CA SER A 90 -10.99 -10.89 -13.36
C SER A 90 -10.72 -11.47 -14.75
N GLU A 91 -11.68 -12.17 -15.35
CA GLU A 91 -11.56 -12.98 -16.59
C GLU A 91 -11.07 -12.26 -17.87
N GLY A 92 -10.47 -11.07 -17.79
CA GLY A 92 -9.85 -10.37 -18.90
C GLY A 92 -8.37 -10.11 -18.66
N TYR A 93 -7.51 -10.79 -19.44
CA TYR A 93 -6.08 -10.50 -19.64
C TYR A 93 -5.13 -10.83 -18.47
N LYS A 94 -4.79 -12.11 -18.31
CA LYS A 94 -3.51 -12.50 -17.68
C LYS A 94 -2.38 -12.20 -18.67
N SER A 95 -1.47 -11.29 -18.32
CA SER A 95 -0.22 -11.13 -19.06
C SER A 95 0.68 -12.35 -18.79
N GLU A 96 1.44 -12.79 -19.79
CA GLU A 96 2.37 -13.93 -19.68
C GLU A 96 3.39 -13.75 -18.54
N ASP A 97 3.75 -12.50 -18.22
CA ASP A 97 4.68 -12.16 -17.14
C ASP A 97 4.05 -12.17 -15.73
N GLY A 98 2.74 -12.39 -15.62
CA GLY A 98 1.98 -12.42 -14.37
C GLY A 98 1.66 -11.04 -13.78
N PHE A 99 1.97 -9.95 -14.49
CA PHE A 99 1.63 -8.60 -14.04
C PHE A 99 0.23 -8.18 -14.49
N VAL A 100 -0.52 -7.58 -13.55
CA VAL A 100 -1.80 -6.92 -13.80
C VAL A 100 -1.67 -5.41 -13.68
N VAL A 101 -2.59 -4.65 -14.27
CA VAL A 101 -2.61 -3.20 -14.08
C VAL A 101 -3.00 -2.90 -12.63
N VAL A 102 -2.28 -1.98 -11.97
CA VAL A 102 -2.58 -1.61 -10.57
C VAL A 102 -4.02 -1.12 -10.39
N HIS A 103 -4.62 -0.56 -11.43
CA HIS A 103 -6.03 -0.16 -11.41
C HIS A 103 -6.97 -1.37 -11.23
N ASP A 104 -6.64 -2.52 -11.78
CA ASP A 104 -7.51 -3.69 -11.78
C ASP A 104 -7.40 -4.44 -10.44
N LEU A 105 -6.19 -4.49 -9.87
CA LEU A 105 -5.99 -4.94 -8.48
C LEU A 105 -6.61 -3.99 -7.45
N LEU A 106 -6.45 -2.68 -7.67
CA LEU A 106 -6.74 -1.64 -6.69
C LEU A 106 -7.62 -0.55 -7.31
N GLN A 107 -8.87 -0.93 -7.53
CA GLN A 107 -9.91 -0.17 -8.22
C GLN A 107 -10.22 1.12 -7.48
N ARG A 108 -10.38 2.22 -8.22
CA ARG A 108 -10.83 3.47 -7.61
C ARG A 108 -12.36 3.46 -7.52
N THR A 109 -12.89 3.55 -6.30
CA THR A 109 -14.34 3.57 -6.04
C THR A 109 -14.88 4.94 -5.64
N TYR A 110 -14.00 5.91 -5.32
CA TYR A 110 -14.39 7.28 -5.02
C TYR A 110 -13.25 8.28 -5.24
N GLY A 111 -13.60 9.53 -5.54
CA GLY A 111 -12.69 10.66 -5.68
C GLY A 111 -12.19 10.84 -7.11
N LEU A 112 -11.66 12.03 -7.40
CA LEU A 112 -11.17 12.36 -8.74
C LEU A 112 -9.79 11.75 -9.03
N PRO A 113 -9.45 11.49 -10.31
CA PRO A 113 -8.07 11.26 -10.73
C PRO A 113 -7.13 12.36 -10.22
N GLY A 114 -6.01 11.96 -9.60
CA GLY A 114 -5.08 12.91 -8.98
C GLY A 114 -5.57 13.56 -7.69
N GLY A 115 -6.71 13.14 -7.14
CA GLY A 115 -7.23 13.59 -5.85
C GLY A 115 -6.44 13.05 -4.65
N VAL A 116 -6.35 13.85 -3.58
CA VAL A 116 -5.81 13.41 -2.27
C VAL A 116 -6.83 12.66 -1.43
N ARG A 117 -8.13 12.88 -1.70
CA ARG A 117 -9.25 12.10 -1.16
C ARG A 117 -9.63 11.08 -2.22
N VAL A 118 -9.35 9.81 -1.96
CA VAL A 118 -9.61 8.72 -2.90
C VAL A 118 -9.98 7.48 -2.12
N ASN A 119 -10.96 6.71 -2.60
CA ASN A 119 -11.17 5.36 -2.11
C ASN A 119 -10.61 4.37 -3.13
N ARG A 120 -9.92 3.36 -2.62
CA ARG A 120 -9.32 2.30 -3.42
C ARG A 120 -9.70 0.95 -2.84
N THR A 121 -10.29 0.10 -3.67
CA THR A 121 -10.86 -1.18 -3.27
C THR A 121 -10.09 -2.32 -3.92
N PHE A 122 -9.85 -3.39 -3.17
CA PHE A 122 -9.22 -4.62 -3.66
C PHE A 122 -9.88 -5.83 -3.00
N THR A 123 -9.73 -7.00 -3.61
CA THR A 123 -10.10 -8.28 -3.00
C THR A 123 -8.83 -8.99 -2.56
N ALA A 124 -8.77 -9.41 -1.29
CA ALA A 124 -7.62 -10.12 -0.76
C ALA A 124 -7.67 -11.62 -1.11
N ASN A 125 -6.63 -12.36 -0.74
CA ASN A 125 -6.53 -13.82 -0.87
C ASN A 125 -7.64 -14.60 -0.14
N ASN A 126 -8.25 -14.03 0.90
CA ASN A 126 -9.39 -14.62 1.61
C ASN A 126 -10.75 -14.40 0.90
N GLY A 127 -10.75 -13.85 -0.31
CA GLY A 127 -11.95 -13.57 -1.10
C GLY A 127 -12.76 -12.36 -0.60
N ARG A 128 -12.35 -11.72 0.50
CA ARG A 128 -13.05 -10.56 1.05
C ARG A 128 -12.56 -9.27 0.42
N ARG A 129 -13.47 -8.30 0.35
CA ARG A 129 -13.22 -7.01 -0.30
C ARG A 129 -12.90 -5.94 0.75
N TYR A 130 -11.84 -5.19 0.50
CA TYR A 130 -11.36 -4.16 1.40
C TYR A 130 -11.20 -2.83 0.68
N THR A 131 -11.42 -1.73 1.39
CA THR A 131 -11.37 -0.37 0.85
C THR A 131 -10.47 0.53 1.69
N TRP A 132 -9.37 0.99 1.07
CA TRP A 132 -8.57 2.10 1.56
C TRP A 132 -9.32 3.41 1.34
N LYS A 133 -9.74 4.06 2.42
CA LYS A 133 -10.33 5.40 2.41
C LYS A 133 -9.23 6.42 2.73
N ALA A 134 -8.69 7.07 1.71
CA ALA A 134 -7.74 8.16 1.88
C ALA A 134 -8.47 9.48 2.16
N ARG A 135 -8.03 10.20 3.18
CA ARG A 135 -8.43 11.56 3.51
C ARG A 135 -7.17 12.44 3.57
N HIS A 136 -7.32 13.72 3.94
CA HIS A 136 -6.22 14.69 3.92
C HIS A 136 -4.98 14.22 4.68
N THR A 137 -5.21 13.70 5.89
CA THR A 137 -4.17 13.28 6.83
C THR A 137 -4.20 11.78 7.10
N SER A 138 -5.35 11.12 7.01
CA SER A 138 -5.51 9.70 7.31
C SER A 138 -5.64 8.81 6.07
N LEU A 139 -5.25 7.56 6.25
CA LEU A 139 -5.47 6.47 5.30
C LEU A 139 -5.89 5.24 6.11
N LYS A 140 -7.16 4.86 6.00
CA LYS A 140 -7.77 3.78 6.78
C LYS A 140 -8.31 2.70 5.86
N LEU A 141 -8.11 1.44 6.22
CA LEU A 141 -8.64 0.27 5.53
C LEU A 141 -9.90 -0.21 6.22
N TYR A 142 -10.93 -0.50 5.44
CA TYR A 142 -12.19 -1.07 5.92
C TYR A 142 -12.48 -2.34 5.13
N GLU A 143 -12.87 -3.39 5.84
CA GLU A 143 -13.59 -4.51 5.22
C GLU A 143 -14.96 -4.03 4.71
N GLU A 144 -15.43 -4.60 3.61
CA GLU A 144 -16.77 -4.33 3.11
C GLU A 144 -17.84 -4.68 4.15
N GLY A 145 -18.85 -3.81 4.28
CA GLY A 145 -19.88 -3.94 5.31
C GLY A 145 -19.46 -3.46 6.70
N SER A 146 -18.15 -3.34 6.97
CA SER A 146 -17.64 -2.86 8.26
C SER A 146 -17.54 -1.34 8.34
N GLN A 147 -17.96 -0.78 9.48
CA GLN A 147 -17.71 0.62 9.85
C GLN A 147 -16.43 0.81 10.67
N VAL A 148 -15.81 -0.30 11.09
CA VAL A 148 -14.61 -0.31 11.92
C VAL A 148 -13.39 -0.52 11.01
N PRO A 149 -12.34 0.31 11.12
CA PRO A 149 -11.15 0.13 10.32
C PRO A 149 -10.38 -1.12 10.75
N THR A 150 -10.00 -1.93 9.76
CA THR A 150 -9.14 -3.10 9.91
C THR A 150 -7.67 -2.70 10.00
N ALA A 151 -7.30 -1.58 9.36
CA ALA A 151 -5.95 -1.04 9.45
C ALA A 151 -5.93 0.48 9.28
N GLU A 152 -4.88 1.12 9.79
CA GLU A 152 -4.69 2.56 9.67
C GLU A 152 -3.21 2.89 9.43
N TYR A 153 -2.94 3.60 8.34
CA TYR A 153 -1.62 4.15 8.06
C TYR A 153 -1.48 5.54 8.70
N GLY A 154 -0.56 5.63 9.66
CA GLY A 154 -0.12 6.86 10.30
C GLY A 154 1.13 7.40 9.62
N GLY A 155 0.98 8.50 8.88
CA GLY A 155 2.12 9.23 8.31
C GLY A 155 2.89 10.06 9.36
N ARG A 156 4.10 10.51 9.00
CA ARG A 156 4.87 11.43 9.83
C ARG A 156 4.22 12.82 9.85
N TYR A 157 4.00 13.38 11.03
CA TYR A 157 3.61 14.79 11.19
C TYR A 157 4.83 15.68 10.96
N CYS A 158 4.65 16.76 10.18
CA CYS A 158 5.78 17.49 9.57
C CYS A 158 6.41 18.55 10.47
N LEU A 159 5.93 18.78 11.70
CA LEU A 159 6.38 19.93 12.50
C LEU A 159 6.73 19.62 13.96
N ILE A 160 6.10 18.64 14.61
CA ILE A 160 6.37 18.31 16.02
C ILE A 160 6.25 16.78 16.18
N ASN A 161 7.26 16.14 16.78
CA ASN A 161 7.44 14.69 16.93
C ASN A 161 7.76 13.90 15.65
N LYS A 162 9.03 13.48 15.52
CA LYS A 162 9.57 12.61 14.45
C LYS A 162 9.07 11.16 14.58
N ARG A 163 7.76 10.93 14.72
CA ARG A 163 7.20 9.58 14.74
C ARG A 163 7.45 8.90 13.39
N LYS A 164 7.98 7.67 13.44
CA LYS A 164 8.12 6.82 12.26
C LYS A 164 6.73 6.58 11.66
N ALA A 165 6.67 6.48 10.33
CA ALA A 165 5.44 6.05 9.67
C ALA A 165 5.12 4.63 10.13
N HIS A 166 3.84 4.32 10.30
CA HIS A 166 3.42 3.02 10.78
C HIS A 166 2.05 2.62 10.22
N ILE A 167 1.78 1.32 10.22
CA ILE A 167 0.46 0.76 9.98
C ILE A 167 0.00 0.10 11.28
N ARG A 168 -1.14 0.55 11.80
CA ARG A 168 -1.82 -0.10 12.91
C ARG A 168 -2.74 -1.17 12.35
N LEU A 169 -2.76 -2.32 13.00
CA LEU A 169 -3.54 -3.49 12.61
C LEU A 169 -4.59 -3.78 13.68
N ALA A 170 -5.83 -4.03 13.25
CA ALA A 170 -6.84 -4.66 14.08
C ALA A 170 -6.57 -6.18 14.19
N PRO A 171 -7.16 -6.89 15.16
CA PRO A 171 -7.10 -8.34 15.20
C PRO A 171 -7.66 -8.98 13.92
N GLY A 172 -7.14 -10.15 13.53
CA GLY A 172 -7.65 -10.92 12.38
C GLY A 172 -7.18 -10.45 11.01
N CYS A 173 -6.10 -9.66 10.94
CA CYS A 173 -5.53 -9.20 9.67
C CYS A 173 -4.49 -10.18 9.09
N ASP A 174 -4.15 -11.25 9.82
CA ASP A 174 -3.00 -12.11 9.57
C ASP A 174 -3.02 -12.71 8.16
N GLU A 175 -4.20 -13.15 7.72
CA GLU A 175 -4.41 -13.75 6.41
C GLU A 175 -4.14 -12.79 5.25
N ILE A 176 -4.32 -11.48 5.45
CA ILE A 176 -4.27 -10.46 4.40
C ILE A 176 -3.05 -9.55 4.49
N LEU A 177 -2.10 -9.81 5.41
CA LEU A 177 -0.99 -8.92 5.72
C LEU A 177 -0.18 -8.51 4.47
N ASP A 178 0.11 -9.47 3.60
CA ASP A 178 0.87 -9.24 2.36
C ASP A 178 0.13 -8.25 1.44
N TYR A 179 -1.15 -8.51 1.17
CA TYR A 179 -2.00 -7.62 0.38
C TYR A 179 -2.12 -6.25 1.03
N LEU A 180 -2.27 -6.21 2.35
CA LEU A 180 -2.41 -4.98 3.13
C LEU A 180 -1.16 -4.11 3.00
N VAL A 181 0.04 -4.67 3.21
CA VAL A 181 1.32 -3.95 3.08
C VAL A 181 1.48 -3.42 1.66
N VAL A 182 1.31 -4.28 0.65
CA VAL A 182 1.50 -3.92 -0.76
C VAL A 182 0.53 -2.82 -1.18
N THR A 183 -0.76 -2.99 -0.91
CA THR A 183 -1.79 -2.02 -1.30
C THR A 183 -1.68 -0.70 -0.51
N CYS A 184 -1.23 -0.75 0.75
CA CYS A 184 -0.92 0.44 1.55
C CYS A 184 0.20 1.26 0.90
N VAL A 185 1.33 0.60 0.55
CA VAL A 185 2.48 1.25 -0.09
C VAL A 185 2.08 1.92 -1.40
N ILE A 186 1.32 1.22 -2.25
CA ILE A 186 0.83 1.75 -3.53
C ILE A 186 -0.11 2.95 -3.30
N THR A 187 -1.08 2.79 -2.41
CA THR A 187 -2.08 3.84 -2.13
C THR A 187 -1.42 5.09 -1.59
N GLU A 188 -0.56 4.94 -0.59
CA GLU A 188 0.16 6.06 0.03
C GLU A 188 1.08 6.74 -0.98
N ARG A 189 1.77 5.97 -1.84
CA ARG A 189 2.62 6.54 -2.88
C ARG A 189 1.82 7.38 -3.87
N LYS A 190 0.71 6.84 -4.40
CA LYS A 190 -0.18 7.59 -5.31
C LYS A 190 -0.74 8.84 -4.62
N ARG A 191 -1.05 8.78 -3.32
CA ARG A 191 -1.49 9.94 -2.53
C ARG A 191 -0.40 11.00 -2.41
N ARG A 192 0.85 10.61 -2.15
CA ARG A 192 2.01 11.53 -2.09
C ARG A 192 2.31 12.17 -3.44
N ASP A 193 2.22 11.41 -4.53
CA ASP A 193 2.43 11.93 -5.88
C ASP A 193 1.32 12.93 -6.28
N ALA A 194 0.06 12.66 -5.91
CA ALA A 194 -1.05 13.61 -6.06
C ALA A 194 -0.82 14.92 -5.28
N LYS A 195 -0.33 14.84 -4.02
CA LYS A 195 0.03 16.02 -3.22
C LYS A 195 1.14 16.86 -3.89
N ARG A 196 2.15 16.20 -4.47
CA ARG A 196 3.26 16.88 -5.16
C ARG A 196 2.78 17.63 -6.40
N ARG A 197 1.94 17.00 -7.23
CA ARG A 197 1.36 17.64 -8.43
C ARG A 197 0.51 18.87 -8.10
N ARG A 198 -0.23 18.84 -6.99
CA ARG A 198 -0.99 20.01 -6.54
C ARG A 198 -0.07 21.16 -6.14
N ARG A 199 1.01 20.87 -5.41
CA ARG A 199 1.98 21.91 -5.00
C ARG A 199 2.70 22.54 -6.19
N SER A 200 3.08 21.76 -7.20
CA SER A 200 3.72 22.30 -8.41
C SER A 200 2.78 23.18 -9.23
N ASN A 201 1.48 22.88 -9.28
CA ASN A 201 0.51 23.71 -10.01
C ASN A 201 0.14 25.00 -9.26
N SER A 202 0.37 25.09 -7.95
CA SER A 202 0.04 26.27 -7.14
C SER A 202 1.18 27.29 -7.01
N GLY A 203 2.36 27.02 -7.58
CA GLY A 203 3.56 27.87 -7.45
C GLY A 203 4.06 28.45 -8.77
N GLY A 204 3.19 28.59 -9.78
CA GLY A 204 3.54 29.10 -11.12
C GLY A 204 2.81 30.40 -11.48
N GLY A 205 2.44 31.21 -10.48
CA GLY A 205 1.86 32.53 -10.69
C GLY A 205 2.62 33.54 -9.84
N ASP A 206 3.72 34.04 -10.40
CA ASP A 206 4.32 35.34 -10.08
C ASP A 206 4.58 36.03 -11.43
#